data_AF-A0A1H5JG20-F1
#
_entry.id   AF-A0A1H5JG20-F1
#
_cell.length_a   1.000
_cell.length_b   1.000
_cell.length_c   1.000
_cell.angle_alpha   90.00
_cell.angle_beta   90.00
_cell.angle_gamma   90.00
#
_symmetry.space_group_name_H-M   'P 1'
#
loop_
_entity.id
_entity.type
_entity.pdbx_description
1 polymer ?
#
loop_
_entity_poly.entity_id
_entity_poly.type
_entity_poly.pdbx_seq_one_letter_code
_entity_poly.pdbx_strand_id
1 'polypeptide(L)'
;MQAEEAARRWLADQGVSHVRDGWVSDEKPDALLTANEVAHSWAGDVFAEDLDAADQVRLAFGLLDLLDEYWVTREIRFANEGAEGPLPADVMWDGYRQRLEADRDSEAVTYSLWVDWFEDHATSATAFAEVLGNDIDRIVAEQSKALLRRARRVLECSGPVRWTVKELTYRTAMRLPALHSAVFRGLLASFHDVYGDLEPAVALTFLGQLDLPTNTQHLAELRHVLAAGHKNHYRSPGAWDDALRSCS
;
A
#
# COMPACT_ATOMS: atom_id res chain seq x y z
N MET A 1 -2.08 -17.58 9.02
CA MET A 1 -1.98 -18.84 9.79
C MET A 1 -1.83 -20.08 8.89
N GLN A 2 -2.80 -20.49 8.07
CA GLN A 2 -2.61 -21.66 7.19
C GLN A 2 -1.58 -21.40 6.06
N ALA A 3 -1.65 -20.25 5.39
CA ALA A 3 -0.70 -19.88 4.33
C ALA A 3 0.73 -19.65 4.88
N GLU A 4 0.84 -18.96 6.01
CA GLU A 4 2.11 -18.75 6.72
C GLU A 4 2.78 -20.07 7.13
N GLU A 5 2.01 -21.04 7.65
CA GLU A 5 2.54 -22.35 8.00
C GLU A 5 2.92 -23.18 6.76
N ALA A 6 2.21 -23.00 5.63
CA ALA A 6 2.61 -23.58 4.36
C ALA A 6 3.94 -22.98 3.86
N ALA A 7 4.12 -21.65 3.98
CA ALA A 7 5.37 -20.98 3.64
C ALA A 7 6.52 -21.41 4.56
N ARG A 8 6.27 -21.61 5.85
CA ARG A 8 7.26 -22.13 6.79
C ARG A 8 7.70 -23.55 6.41
N ARG A 9 6.75 -24.42 6.07
CA ARG A 9 7.04 -25.78 5.59
C ARG A 9 7.80 -25.76 4.28
N TRP A 10 7.37 -24.94 3.33
CA TRP A 10 8.06 -24.78 2.06
C TRP A 10 9.51 -24.31 2.25
N LEU A 11 9.76 -23.26 3.06
CA LEU A 11 11.13 -22.85 3.39
C LEU A 11 11.95 -23.99 4.01
N ALA A 12 11.36 -24.77 4.92
CA ALA A 12 12.04 -25.91 5.53
C ALA A 12 12.39 -27.00 4.50
N ASP A 13 11.53 -27.23 3.50
CA ASP A 13 11.79 -28.15 2.39
C ASP A 13 12.92 -27.63 1.48
N GLN A 14 13.12 -26.30 1.42
CA GLN A 14 14.28 -25.65 0.78
C GLN A 14 15.54 -25.62 1.68
N GLY A 15 15.52 -26.28 2.84
CA GLY A 15 16.63 -26.29 3.79
C GLY A 15 16.78 -24.99 4.59
N VAL A 16 15.73 -24.17 4.69
CA VAL A 16 15.72 -22.91 5.44
C VAL A 16 14.79 -23.02 6.65
N SER A 17 15.33 -22.76 7.84
CA SER A 17 14.54 -22.86 9.07
C SER A 17 14.71 -21.66 9.99
N HIS A 18 13.66 -21.33 10.73
CA HIS A 18 13.68 -20.27 11.73
C HIS A 18 14.23 -20.80 13.05
N VAL A 19 15.28 -20.17 13.56
CA VAL A 19 15.88 -20.42 14.87
C VAL A 19 15.60 -19.23 15.80
N ARG A 20 16.05 -19.31 17.05
CA ARG A 20 15.74 -18.29 18.07
C ARG A 20 16.12 -16.87 17.65
N ASP A 21 17.26 -16.72 16.98
CA ASP A 21 17.89 -15.43 16.72
C ASP A 21 17.89 -15.06 15.22
N GLY A 22 17.09 -15.74 14.39
CA GLY A 22 17.00 -15.47 12.95
C GLY A 22 16.71 -16.72 12.12
N TRP A 23 17.25 -16.76 10.92
CA TRP A 23 17.09 -17.88 9.98
C TRP A 23 18.42 -18.56 9.72
N VAL A 24 18.39 -19.85 9.42
CA VAL A 24 19.57 -20.61 8.97
C VAL A 24 19.23 -21.36 7.70
N SER A 25 20.25 -21.60 6.86
CA SER A 25 20.15 -22.42 5.66
C SER A 25 21.11 -23.60 5.74
N ASP A 26 20.75 -24.74 5.17
CA ASP A 26 21.61 -25.93 5.11
C ASP A 26 22.92 -25.66 4.34
N GLU A 27 22.92 -24.69 3.43
CA GLU A 27 24.13 -24.26 2.70
C GLU A 27 25.11 -23.48 3.58
N LYS A 28 24.61 -22.78 4.61
CA LYS A 28 25.40 -21.94 5.53
C LYS A 28 24.87 -22.11 6.96
N PRO A 29 25.04 -23.29 7.59
CA PRO A 29 24.44 -23.60 8.88
C PRO A 29 25.01 -22.74 10.03
N ASP A 30 26.22 -22.20 9.86
CA ASP A 30 26.90 -21.35 10.85
C ASP A 30 26.60 -19.85 10.67
N ALA A 31 25.83 -19.46 9.65
CA ALA A 31 25.47 -18.08 9.38
C ALA A 31 24.00 -17.82 9.70
N LEU A 32 23.74 -16.80 10.53
CA LEU A 32 22.39 -16.29 10.74
C LEU A 32 22.01 -15.36 9.60
N LEU A 33 20.86 -15.63 8.99
CA LEU A 33 20.22 -14.82 7.97
C LEU A 33 19.10 -13.98 8.58
N THR A 34 18.95 -12.77 8.08
CA THR A 34 17.82 -11.88 8.34
C THR A 34 16.60 -12.29 7.51
N ALA A 35 15.39 -11.88 7.91
CA ALA A 35 14.19 -12.11 7.12
C ALA A 35 14.31 -11.50 5.70
N ASN A 36 14.89 -10.30 5.60
CA ASN A 36 15.17 -9.66 4.31
C ASN A 36 16.11 -10.47 3.42
N GLU A 37 17.18 -11.06 3.96
CA GLU A 37 18.06 -11.95 3.19
C GLU A 37 17.31 -13.20 2.74
N VAL A 38 16.45 -13.78 3.59
CA VAL A 38 15.60 -14.90 3.19
C VAL A 38 14.63 -14.50 2.07
N ALA A 39 14.00 -13.33 2.17
CA ALA A 39 13.10 -12.84 1.13
C ALA A 39 13.83 -12.67 -0.21
N HIS A 40 15.05 -12.10 -0.21
CA HIS A 40 15.84 -11.91 -1.43
C HIS A 40 16.31 -13.21 -2.08
N SER A 41 16.59 -14.23 -1.27
CA SER A 41 17.13 -15.50 -1.77
C SER A 41 16.06 -16.47 -2.24
N TRP A 42 14.86 -16.47 -1.63
CA TRP A 42 13.86 -17.52 -1.89
C TRP A 42 12.51 -17.01 -2.41
N ALA A 43 12.14 -15.73 -2.25
CA ALA A 43 10.77 -15.32 -2.59
C ALA A 43 10.43 -15.48 -4.09
N GLY A 44 11.41 -15.36 -4.98
CA GLY A 44 11.23 -15.58 -6.42
C GLY A 44 11.00 -17.05 -6.78
N ASP A 45 11.59 -17.98 -6.03
CA ASP A 45 11.53 -19.42 -6.31
C ASP A 45 10.11 -19.97 -6.16
N VAL A 46 9.27 -19.31 -5.34
CA VAL A 46 7.84 -19.64 -5.20
C VAL A 46 7.13 -19.71 -6.56
N PHE A 47 7.52 -18.86 -7.51
CA PHE A 47 6.90 -18.81 -8.84
C PHE A 47 7.52 -19.79 -9.85
N ALA A 48 8.58 -20.51 -9.48
CA ALA A 48 9.15 -21.61 -10.25
C ALA A 48 8.67 -22.99 -9.76
N GLU A 49 7.90 -23.04 -8.67
CA GLU A 49 7.33 -24.27 -8.12
C GLU A 49 6.30 -24.90 -9.07
N ASP A 50 6.25 -26.24 -9.09
CA ASP A 50 5.22 -27.03 -9.79
C ASP A 50 3.90 -27.00 -9.02
N LEU A 51 3.34 -25.80 -8.91
CA LEU A 51 2.06 -25.47 -8.29
C LEU A 51 1.20 -24.72 -9.30
N ASP A 52 -0.11 -24.75 -9.12
CA ASP A 52 -0.96 -23.83 -9.88
C ASP A 52 -0.68 -22.37 -9.46
N ALA A 53 -0.92 -21.44 -10.39
CA ALA A 53 -0.59 -20.03 -10.17
C ALA A 53 -1.34 -19.42 -8.97
N ALA A 54 -2.53 -19.92 -8.61
CA ALA A 54 -3.26 -19.42 -7.45
C ALA A 54 -2.59 -19.89 -6.15
N ASP A 55 -2.10 -21.13 -6.11
CA ASP A 55 -1.35 -21.67 -4.98
C ASP A 55 0.03 -21.03 -4.84
N GLN A 56 0.71 -20.72 -5.95
CA GLN A 56 1.95 -19.91 -5.92
C GLN A 56 1.69 -18.53 -5.28
N VAL A 57 0.63 -17.83 -5.70
CA VAL A 57 0.25 -16.54 -5.09
C VAL A 57 -0.05 -16.68 -3.60
N ARG A 58 -0.81 -17.71 -3.20
CA ARG A 58 -1.11 -17.96 -1.78
C ARG A 58 0.15 -18.25 -0.97
N LEU A 59 1.09 -19.00 -1.55
CA LEU A 59 2.38 -19.31 -0.93
C LEU A 59 3.24 -18.06 -0.75
N ALA A 60 3.36 -17.22 -1.79
CA ALA A 60 4.10 -15.96 -1.74
C ALA A 60 3.52 -15.02 -0.66
N PHE A 61 2.20 -14.95 -0.58
CA PHE A 61 1.52 -14.20 0.47
C PHE A 61 1.71 -14.81 1.87
N GLY A 62 1.78 -16.13 1.98
CA GLY A 62 2.19 -16.80 3.21
C GLY A 62 3.63 -16.46 3.61
N LEU A 63 4.53 -16.34 2.65
CA LEU A 63 5.92 -15.94 2.86
C LEU A 63 6.00 -14.48 3.31
N LEU A 64 5.19 -13.60 2.73
CA LEU A 64 5.05 -12.22 3.19
C LEU A 64 4.52 -12.17 4.63
N ASP A 65 3.58 -13.04 4.99
CA ASP A 65 3.06 -13.09 6.36
C ASP A 65 4.12 -13.52 7.38
N LEU A 66 5.06 -14.35 6.93
CA LEU A 66 6.10 -14.97 7.75
C LEU A 66 7.33 -14.08 7.90
N LEU A 67 7.73 -13.40 6.84
CA LEU A 67 8.94 -12.58 6.80
C LEU A 67 8.65 -11.10 7.05
N ASP A 68 7.45 -10.61 6.68
CA ASP A 68 7.05 -9.19 6.71
C ASP A 68 7.99 -8.27 5.90
N GLU A 69 8.55 -8.79 4.81
CA GLU A 69 9.53 -8.10 4.00
C GLU A 69 8.96 -7.65 2.65
N TYR A 70 9.18 -6.38 2.30
CA TYR A 70 8.77 -5.79 1.02
C TYR A 70 9.30 -6.57 -0.19
N TRP A 71 10.48 -7.21 -0.10
CA TRP A 71 11.01 -7.93 -1.25
C TRP A 71 10.06 -9.04 -1.73
N VAL A 72 9.27 -9.66 -0.84
CA VAL A 72 8.28 -10.67 -1.23
C VAL A 72 7.19 -10.06 -2.14
N THR A 73 6.74 -8.83 -1.86
CA THR A 73 5.77 -8.15 -2.73
C THR A 73 6.37 -7.74 -4.07
N ARG A 74 7.68 -7.46 -4.10
CA ARG A 74 8.40 -7.18 -5.34
C ARG A 74 8.45 -8.40 -6.25
N GLU A 75 8.70 -9.58 -5.71
CA GLU A 75 8.67 -10.83 -6.50
C GLU A 75 7.26 -11.14 -7.01
N ILE A 76 6.21 -10.87 -6.22
CA ILE A 76 4.81 -10.93 -6.70
C ILE A 76 4.61 -9.99 -7.90
N ARG A 77 5.13 -8.76 -7.84
CA ARG A 77 5.06 -7.81 -8.97
C ARG A 77 5.80 -8.34 -10.20
N PHE A 78 7.02 -8.84 -10.03
CA PHE A 78 7.80 -9.40 -11.14
C PHE A 78 7.14 -10.62 -11.78
N ALA A 79 6.59 -11.53 -10.99
CA ALA A 79 5.84 -12.67 -11.51
C ALA A 79 4.59 -12.24 -12.29
N ASN A 80 3.88 -11.21 -11.81
CA ASN A 80 2.73 -10.65 -12.52
C ASN A 80 3.07 -10.01 -13.88
N GLU A 81 4.26 -9.43 -14.02
CA GLU A 81 4.74 -8.84 -15.28
C GLU A 81 5.55 -9.83 -16.14
N GLY A 82 5.90 -10.99 -15.58
CA GLY A 82 6.77 -11.98 -16.19
C GLY A 82 6.11 -12.72 -17.36
N ALA A 83 6.90 -13.61 -17.98
CA ALA A 83 6.47 -14.38 -19.15
C ALA A 83 5.27 -15.30 -18.88
N GLU A 84 5.11 -15.75 -17.63
CA GLU A 84 4.03 -16.62 -17.18
C GLU A 84 2.87 -15.85 -16.54
N GLY A 85 2.99 -14.52 -16.44
CA GLY A 85 1.93 -13.63 -16.00
C GLY A 85 0.83 -13.41 -17.06
N PRO A 86 -0.26 -12.74 -16.70
CA PRO A 86 -0.53 -12.15 -15.38
C PRO A 86 -0.90 -13.19 -14.33
N LEU A 87 -0.64 -12.87 -13.05
CA LEU A 87 -1.09 -13.70 -11.94
C LEU A 87 -2.63 -13.68 -11.85
N PRO A 88 -3.27 -14.71 -11.24
CA PRO A 88 -4.72 -14.71 -11.01
C PRO A 88 -5.16 -13.48 -10.20
N ALA A 89 -5.77 -12.50 -10.87
CA ALA A 89 -6.08 -11.19 -10.31
C ALA A 89 -6.92 -11.27 -9.03
N ASP A 90 -7.94 -12.12 -9.03
CA ASP A 90 -8.88 -12.31 -7.92
C ASP A 90 -8.11 -12.72 -6.65
N VAL A 91 -7.22 -13.70 -6.79
CA VAL A 91 -6.40 -14.25 -5.69
C VAL A 91 -5.37 -13.23 -5.23
N MET A 92 -4.74 -12.53 -6.18
CA MET A 92 -3.74 -11.52 -5.88
C MET A 92 -4.33 -10.36 -5.08
N TRP A 93 -5.42 -9.77 -5.58
CA TRP A 93 -6.05 -8.63 -4.93
C TRP A 93 -6.75 -9.01 -3.62
N ASP A 94 -7.32 -10.22 -3.52
CA ASP A 94 -7.80 -10.74 -2.24
C ASP A 94 -6.66 -10.85 -1.21
N GLY A 95 -5.47 -11.27 -1.63
CA GLY A 95 -4.29 -11.31 -0.77
C GLY A 95 -3.89 -9.92 -0.24
N TYR A 96 -3.93 -8.89 -1.09
CA TYR A 96 -3.72 -7.50 -0.65
C TYR A 96 -4.83 -7.04 0.31
N ARG A 97 -6.10 -7.24 -0.05
CA ARG A 97 -7.26 -6.84 0.77
C ARG A 97 -7.22 -7.46 2.17
N GLN A 98 -6.97 -8.76 2.26
CA GLN A 98 -6.89 -9.47 3.55
C GLN A 98 -5.83 -8.88 4.49
N ARG A 99 -4.66 -8.51 3.96
CA ARG A 99 -3.57 -7.94 4.77
C ARG A 99 -3.88 -6.51 5.19
N LEU A 100 -4.42 -5.71 4.29
CA LEU A 100 -4.89 -4.36 4.61
C LEU A 100 -6.00 -4.36 5.66
N GLU A 101 -6.81 -5.42 5.73
CA GLU A 101 -7.87 -5.61 6.72
C GLU A 101 -7.38 -6.18 8.06
N ALA A 102 -6.19 -6.79 8.12
CA ALA A 102 -5.65 -7.43 9.31
C ALA A 102 -5.33 -6.42 10.44
N ASP A 103 -5.34 -6.89 11.69
CA ASP A 103 -5.01 -6.06 12.86
C ASP A 103 -3.53 -5.66 12.91
N ARG A 104 -2.63 -6.54 12.44
CA ARG A 104 -1.20 -6.25 12.33
C ARG A 104 -0.95 -5.11 11.34
N ASP A 105 0.14 -4.38 11.54
CA ASP A 105 0.60 -3.41 10.55
C ASP A 105 0.95 -4.08 9.22
N SER A 106 1.00 -3.30 8.16
CA SER A 106 1.12 -3.81 6.79
C SER A 106 2.02 -2.89 5.98
N GLU A 107 3.15 -2.49 6.58
CA GLU A 107 4.07 -1.51 5.99
C GLU A 107 4.56 -1.98 4.62
N ALA A 108 5.06 -3.23 4.52
CA ALA A 108 5.47 -3.85 3.27
C ALA A 108 4.36 -3.81 2.19
N VAL A 109 3.11 -4.08 2.59
CA VAL A 109 1.95 -4.05 1.68
C VAL A 109 1.62 -2.64 1.24
N THR A 110 1.57 -1.66 2.15
CA THR A 110 1.28 -0.27 1.81
C THR A 110 2.40 0.38 1.01
N TYR A 111 3.65 0.01 1.29
CA TYR A 111 4.81 0.47 0.53
C TYR A 111 4.81 -0.13 -0.87
N SER A 112 4.52 -1.44 -1.01
CA SER A 112 4.32 -2.07 -2.32
C SER A 112 3.21 -1.39 -3.11
N LEU A 113 2.04 -1.15 -2.52
CA LEU A 113 0.96 -0.41 -3.17
C LEU A 113 1.42 0.95 -3.66
N TRP A 114 2.20 1.68 -2.86
CA TRP A 114 2.74 2.97 -3.25
C TRP A 114 3.72 2.83 -4.44
N VAL A 115 4.82 2.08 -4.31
CA VAL A 115 5.92 2.05 -5.29
C VAL A 115 5.67 1.14 -6.50
N ASP A 116 5.09 -0.05 -6.31
CA ASP A 116 4.95 -1.06 -7.37
C ASP A 116 3.68 -0.87 -8.20
N TRP A 117 2.61 -0.33 -7.58
CA TRP A 117 1.29 -0.31 -8.18
C TRP A 117 0.75 1.10 -8.45
N PHE A 118 0.82 2.01 -7.48
CA PHE A 118 0.21 3.33 -7.60
C PHE A 118 1.08 4.31 -8.40
N GLU A 119 2.40 4.24 -8.29
CA GLU A 119 3.32 5.05 -9.10
C GLU A 119 3.31 4.63 -10.59
N ASP A 120 3.01 3.37 -10.88
CA ASP A 120 2.91 2.90 -12.25
C ASP A 120 1.55 3.27 -12.89
N HIS A 121 1.61 4.19 -13.85
CA HIS A 121 0.45 4.64 -14.62
C HIS A 121 -0.37 3.53 -15.30
N ALA A 122 0.25 2.39 -15.64
CA ALA A 122 -0.44 1.29 -16.30
C ALA A 122 -1.29 0.46 -15.33
N THR A 123 -0.94 0.44 -14.04
CA THR A 123 -1.59 -0.41 -13.03
C THR A 123 -2.31 0.37 -11.93
N SER A 124 -1.95 1.63 -11.69
CA SER A 124 -2.48 2.50 -10.62
C SER A 124 -4.00 2.53 -10.55
N ALA A 125 -4.69 2.68 -11.69
CA ALA A 125 -6.14 2.74 -11.72
C ALA A 125 -6.80 1.41 -11.30
N THR A 126 -6.32 0.29 -11.85
CA THR A 126 -6.82 -1.04 -11.53
C THR A 126 -6.51 -1.41 -10.08
N ALA A 127 -5.27 -1.21 -9.64
CA ALA A 127 -4.86 -1.52 -8.27
C ALA A 127 -5.70 -0.75 -7.25
N PHE A 128 -5.88 0.57 -7.44
CA PHE A 128 -6.67 1.39 -6.52
C PHE A 128 -8.15 0.98 -6.51
N ALA A 129 -8.72 0.64 -7.68
CA ALA A 129 -10.07 0.12 -7.76
C ALA A 129 -10.22 -1.19 -6.98
N GLU A 130 -9.28 -2.13 -7.16
CA GLU A 130 -9.30 -3.45 -6.55
C GLU A 130 -9.11 -3.43 -5.03
N VAL A 131 -8.21 -2.60 -4.50
CA VAL A 131 -7.96 -2.59 -3.04
C VAL A 131 -8.90 -1.67 -2.26
N LEU A 132 -9.59 -0.74 -2.92
CA LEU A 132 -10.50 0.20 -2.25
C LEU A 132 -11.68 0.67 -3.10
N GLY A 133 -11.43 1.15 -4.33
CA GLY A 133 -12.41 1.92 -5.10
C GLY A 133 -13.73 1.18 -5.35
N ASN A 134 -13.67 -0.11 -5.67
CA ASN A 134 -14.84 -0.95 -5.93
C ASN A 134 -15.72 -1.16 -4.68
N ASP A 135 -15.14 -1.03 -3.48
CA ASP A 135 -15.78 -1.38 -2.22
C ASP A 135 -16.11 -0.16 -1.34
N ILE A 136 -15.78 1.07 -1.75
CA ILE A 136 -15.86 2.24 -0.87
C ILE A 136 -17.29 2.53 -0.36
N ASP A 137 -18.30 2.34 -1.21
CA ASP A 137 -19.70 2.50 -0.79
C ASP A 137 -20.09 1.46 0.27
N ARG A 138 -19.66 0.21 0.09
CA ARG A 138 -19.85 -0.87 1.06
C ARG A 138 -19.16 -0.55 2.39
N ILE A 139 -17.93 -0.06 2.35
CA ILE A 139 -17.16 0.31 3.55
C ILE A 139 -17.89 1.42 4.33
N VAL A 140 -18.40 2.44 3.64
CA VAL A 140 -19.14 3.55 4.28
C VAL A 140 -20.48 3.08 4.88
N ALA A 141 -21.13 2.09 4.26
CA ALA A 141 -22.38 1.51 4.76
C ALA A 141 -22.17 0.57 5.96
N GLU A 142 -21.21 -0.36 5.88
CA GLU A 142 -21.00 -1.42 6.89
C GLU A 142 -20.15 -0.97 8.08
N GLN A 143 -19.12 -0.13 7.83
CA GLN A 143 -18.23 0.44 8.86
C GLN A 143 -17.58 -0.60 9.78
N SER A 144 -17.35 -1.83 9.29
CA SER A 144 -16.65 -2.85 10.06
C SER A 144 -15.20 -2.43 10.33
N LYS A 145 -14.64 -2.84 11.48
CA LYS A 145 -13.26 -2.46 11.87
C LYS A 145 -12.22 -2.84 10.81
N ALA A 146 -12.37 -4.04 10.22
CA ALA A 146 -11.49 -4.55 9.17
C ALA A 146 -11.54 -3.67 7.91
N LEU A 147 -12.75 -3.37 7.44
CA LEU A 147 -12.98 -2.53 6.26
C LEU A 147 -12.47 -1.09 6.47
N LEU A 148 -12.65 -0.54 7.67
CA LEU A 148 -12.14 0.80 8.00
C LEU A 148 -10.60 0.83 8.06
N ARG A 149 -9.95 -0.23 8.55
CA ARG A 149 -8.48 -0.33 8.49
C ARG A 149 -7.99 -0.32 7.06
N ARG A 150 -8.57 -1.14 6.19
CA ARG A 150 -8.23 -1.18 4.77
C ARG A 150 -8.39 0.19 4.12
N ALA A 151 -9.55 0.83 4.31
CA ALA A 151 -9.80 2.15 3.75
C ALA A 151 -8.79 3.20 4.21
N ARG A 152 -8.48 3.24 5.51
CA ARG A 152 -7.47 4.18 6.03
C ARG A 152 -6.11 3.96 5.40
N ARG A 153 -5.62 2.72 5.41
CA ARG A 153 -4.30 2.37 4.87
C ARG A 153 -4.17 2.73 3.39
N VAL A 154 -5.17 2.39 2.57
CA VAL A 154 -5.14 2.69 1.13
C VAL A 154 -5.27 4.19 0.87
N LEU A 155 -6.17 4.91 1.57
CA LEU A 155 -6.28 6.36 1.40
C LEU A 155 -4.97 7.07 1.75
N GLU A 156 -4.32 6.66 2.84
CA GLU A 156 -3.07 7.26 3.32
C GLU A 156 -1.89 7.06 2.36
N CYS A 157 -1.78 5.90 1.71
CA CYS A 157 -0.70 5.63 0.74
C CYS A 157 -1.06 5.95 -0.72
N SER A 158 -2.28 6.42 -1.01
CA SER A 158 -2.73 6.71 -2.39
C SER A 158 -2.21 8.03 -2.99
N GLY A 159 -1.10 8.57 -2.46
CA GLY A 159 -0.43 9.77 -2.97
C GLY A 159 -0.25 9.74 -4.49
N PRO A 160 0.43 8.73 -5.07
CA PRO A 160 0.71 8.65 -6.50
C PRO A 160 -0.51 8.44 -7.39
N VAL A 161 -1.63 7.97 -6.83
CA VAL A 161 -2.83 7.67 -7.62
C VAL A 161 -3.35 8.97 -8.23
N ARG A 162 -3.56 8.96 -9.55
CA ARG A 162 -4.05 10.14 -10.29
C ARG A 162 -5.37 10.64 -9.73
N TRP A 163 -5.55 11.95 -9.68
CA TRP A 163 -6.77 12.57 -9.16
C TRP A 163 -8.06 12.02 -9.78
N THR A 164 -8.10 11.89 -11.11
CA THR A 164 -9.28 11.39 -11.85
C THR A 164 -9.69 9.98 -11.47
N VAL A 165 -8.77 9.18 -10.92
CA VAL A 165 -9.04 7.82 -10.42
C VAL A 165 -9.60 7.88 -8.99
N LYS A 166 -8.99 8.67 -8.10
CA LYS A 166 -9.32 8.65 -6.66
C LYS A 166 -10.40 9.62 -6.20
N GLU A 167 -10.74 10.63 -7.00
CA GLU A 167 -11.68 11.68 -6.60
C GLU A 167 -13.03 11.14 -6.11
N LEU A 168 -13.63 10.19 -6.85
CA LEU A 168 -14.92 9.62 -6.49
C LEU A 168 -14.83 8.86 -5.16
N THR A 169 -13.80 8.04 -5.00
CA THR A 169 -13.54 7.30 -3.75
C THR A 169 -13.33 8.24 -2.57
N TYR A 170 -12.57 9.33 -2.75
CA TYR A 170 -12.37 10.34 -1.70
C TYR A 170 -13.68 11.02 -1.33
N ARG A 171 -14.49 11.42 -2.32
CA ARG A 171 -15.80 12.03 -2.08
C ARG A 171 -16.72 11.10 -1.30
N THR A 172 -16.71 9.79 -1.61
CA THR A 172 -17.50 8.81 -0.85
C THR A 172 -16.94 8.63 0.56
N ALA A 173 -15.62 8.51 0.72
CA ALA A 173 -14.96 8.38 2.03
C ALA A 173 -15.26 9.55 2.97
N MET A 174 -15.36 10.77 2.43
CA MET A 174 -15.71 11.97 3.20
C MET A 174 -17.09 11.92 3.86
N ARG A 175 -17.99 11.04 3.43
CA ARG A 175 -19.29 10.85 4.09
C ARG A 175 -19.16 10.21 5.47
N LEU A 176 -17.99 9.67 5.80
CA LEU A 176 -17.72 8.99 7.06
C LEU A 176 -16.60 9.72 7.85
N PRO A 177 -16.92 10.39 8.97
CA PRO A 177 -15.93 11.10 9.79
C PRO A 177 -14.72 10.25 10.21
N ALA A 178 -14.93 8.95 10.44
CA ALA A 178 -13.88 8.01 10.82
C ALA A 178 -12.76 7.84 9.75
N LEU A 179 -12.94 8.36 8.54
CA LEU A 179 -11.97 8.35 7.44
C LEU A 179 -11.37 9.74 7.14
N HIS A 180 -11.83 10.81 7.78
CA HIS A 180 -11.41 12.18 7.43
C HIS A 180 -9.92 12.41 7.58
N SER A 181 -9.29 11.91 8.64
CA SER A 181 -7.84 12.00 8.82
C SER A 181 -7.06 11.24 7.73
N ALA A 182 -7.58 10.12 7.25
CA ALA A 182 -6.96 9.35 6.17
C ALA A 182 -7.09 10.04 4.81
N VAL A 183 -8.26 10.65 4.54
CA VAL A 183 -8.44 11.51 3.35
C VAL A 183 -7.47 12.69 3.38
N PHE A 184 -7.32 13.36 4.52
CA PHE A 184 -6.35 14.44 4.68
C PHE A 184 -4.92 13.97 4.38
N ARG A 185 -4.47 12.88 4.99
CA ARG A 185 -3.14 12.30 4.75
C ARG A 185 -2.94 11.91 3.30
N GLY A 186 -3.95 11.33 2.65
CA GLY A 186 -3.91 11.03 1.22
C GLY A 186 -3.75 12.28 0.35
N LEU A 187 -4.45 13.39 0.66
CA LEU A 187 -4.26 14.67 -0.03
C LEU A 187 -2.86 15.23 0.20
N LEU A 188 -2.35 15.19 1.43
CA LEU A 188 -1.01 15.64 1.76
C LEU A 188 0.05 14.82 1.01
N ALA A 189 -0.07 13.48 1.03
CA ALA A 189 0.81 12.59 0.29
C ALA A 189 0.79 12.90 -1.21
N SER A 190 -0.40 13.12 -1.78
CA SER A 190 -0.56 13.49 -3.20
C SER A 190 0.20 14.77 -3.57
N PHE A 191 0.20 15.77 -2.69
CA PHE A 191 0.95 17.01 -2.91
C PHE A 191 2.46 16.75 -2.91
N HIS A 192 2.95 15.78 -2.12
CA HIS A 192 4.35 15.40 -2.07
C HIS A 192 4.74 14.27 -3.02
N ASP A 193 3.84 13.86 -3.91
CA ASP A 193 4.05 12.79 -4.87
C ASP A 193 4.22 13.33 -6.30
N VAL A 194 4.99 12.59 -7.11
CA VAL A 194 5.28 12.95 -8.51
C VAL A 194 4.04 12.77 -9.39
N TYR A 195 3.27 11.71 -9.17
CA TYR A 195 2.17 11.32 -10.07
C TYR A 195 0.78 11.70 -9.55
N GLY A 196 0.70 12.13 -8.29
CA GLY A 196 -0.51 12.47 -7.54
C GLY A 196 -1.12 13.85 -7.78
N ASP A 197 -0.86 14.51 -8.93
CA ASP A 197 -1.32 15.88 -9.22
C ASP A 197 -2.73 16.15 -8.66
N LEU A 198 -2.85 17.08 -7.72
CA LEU A 198 -4.14 17.48 -7.17
C LEU A 198 -4.86 18.46 -8.10
N GLU A 199 -6.19 18.49 -8.00
CA GLU A 199 -7.00 19.60 -8.51
C GLU A 199 -7.26 20.61 -7.38
N PRO A 200 -6.53 21.75 -7.32
CA PRO A 200 -6.41 22.53 -6.08
C PRO A 200 -7.73 23.05 -5.52
N ALA A 201 -8.64 23.53 -6.38
CA ALA A 201 -9.94 24.04 -5.96
C ALA A 201 -10.83 22.94 -5.35
N VAL A 202 -10.79 21.72 -5.91
CA VAL A 202 -11.57 20.59 -5.41
C VAL A 202 -10.94 20.06 -4.11
N ALA A 203 -9.61 19.92 -4.08
CA ALA A 203 -8.88 19.52 -2.88
C ALA A 203 -9.12 20.49 -1.70
N LEU A 204 -9.13 21.81 -1.94
CA LEU A 204 -9.49 22.80 -0.92
C LEU A 204 -10.91 22.63 -0.41
N THR A 205 -11.86 22.37 -1.31
CA THR A 205 -13.25 22.10 -0.93
C THR A 205 -13.31 20.87 -0.02
N PHE A 206 -12.53 19.83 -0.31
CA PHE A 206 -12.43 18.65 0.56
C PHE A 206 -11.88 19.04 1.93
N LEU A 207 -10.74 19.74 1.98
CA LEU A 207 -10.12 20.19 3.25
C LEU A 207 -11.03 21.09 4.10
N GLY A 208 -11.98 21.80 3.49
CA GLY A 208 -12.97 22.61 4.20
C GLY A 208 -14.09 21.80 4.86
N GLN A 209 -14.29 20.54 4.44
CA GLN A 209 -15.37 19.66 4.89
C GLN A 209 -14.90 18.55 5.85
N LEU A 210 -13.58 18.33 5.95
CA LEU A 210 -13.02 17.35 6.88
C LEU A 210 -13.14 17.83 8.33
N ASP A 211 -13.66 16.97 9.19
CA ASP A 211 -13.65 17.10 10.64
C ASP A 211 -12.28 16.63 11.16
N LEU A 212 -11.37 17.58 11.36
CA LEU A 212 -10.00 17.34 11.78
C LEU A 212 -9.70 18.08 13.09
N PRO A 213 -8.84 17.54 13.97
CA PRO A 213 -8.33 18.28 15.11
C PRO A 213 -7.76 19.64 14.71
N THR A 214 -7.98 20.67 15.54
CA THR A 214 -7.56 22.04 15.28
C THR A 214 -6.05 22.21 15.11
N ASN A 215 -5.26 21.30 15.69
CA ASN A 215 -3.80 21.27 15.63
C ASN A 215 -3.28 20.23 14.63
N THR A 216 -4.07 19.83 13.65
CA THR A 216 -3.62 18.89 12.60
C THR A 216 -2.41 19.49 11.87
N GLN A 217 -1.27 18.83 12.05
CA GLN A 217 0.00 19.22 11.44
C GLN A 217 -0.15 19.31 9.91
N HIS A 218 0.46 20.33 9.30
CA HIS A 218 0.49 20.57 7.86
C HIS A 218 -0.84 20.92 7.18
N LEU A 219 -1.94 21.05 7.93
CA LEU A 219 -3.23 21.44 7.36
C LEU A 219 -3.22 22.89 6.83
N ALA A 220 -2.58 23.81 7.56
CA ALA A 220 -2.53 25.22 7.16
C ALA A 220 -1.67 25.39 5.89
N GLU A 221 -0.53 24.71 5.84
CA GLU A 221 0.42 24.72 4.75
C GLU A 221 -0.17 24.11 3.48
N LEU A 222 -0.86 22.96 3.62
CA LEU A 222 -1.56 22.35 2.48
C LEU A 222 -2.68 23.25 1.95
N ARG A 223 -3.45 23.90 2.82
CA ARG A 223 -4.45 24.91 2.39
C ARG A 223 -3.79 26.08 1.68
N HIS A 224 -2.65 26.55 2.17
CA HIS A 224 -1.92 27.67 1.57
C HIS A 224 -1.46 27.36 0.14
N VAL A 225 -0.76 26.23 -0.06
CA VAL A 225 -0.24 25.87 -1.40
C VAL A 225 -1.36 25.59 -2.40
N LEU A 226 -2.46 24.97 -1.97
CA LEU A 226 -3.60 24.73 -2.84
C LEU A 226 -4.35 26.04 -3.19
N ALA A 227 -4.42 26.99 -2.25
CA ALA A 227 -5.04 28.31 -2.51
C ALA A 227 -4.24 29.13 -3.53
N ALA A 228 -2.92 28.92 -3.58
CA ALA A 228 -2.05 29.47 -4.61
C ALA A 228 -2.10 28.70 -5.95
N GLY A 229 -2.87 27.61 -6.03
CA GLY A 229 -3.08 26.83 -7.26
C GLY A 229 -1.99 25.78 -7.54
N HIS A 230 -1.14 25.46 -6.57
CA HIS A 230 -0.09 24.44 -6.74
C HIS A 230 -0.68 23.02 -6.70
N LYS A 231 -0.37 22.22 -7.72
CA LYS A 231 -0.89 20.84 -7.85
C LYS A 231 -0.09 19.80 -7.06
N ASN A 232 1.23 19.98 -6.99
CA ASN A 232 2.16 19.21 -6.18
C ASN A 232 3.47 19.98 -5.98
N HIS A 233 4.31 19.49 -5.08
CA HIS A 233 5.61 20.03 -4.74
C HIS A 233 6.57 20.01 -5.93
N TYR A 234 6.57 18.96 -6.75
CA TYR A 234 7.52 18.83 -7.87
C TYR A 234 7.34 19.89 -8.97
N ARG A 235 6.12 20.37 -9.17
CA ARG A 235 5.84 21.49 -10.09
C ARG A 235 6.08 22.86 -9.48
N SER A 236 6.24 22.94 -8.17
CA SER A 236 6.47 24.20 -7.44
C SER A 236 7.31 23.97 -6.17
N PRO A 237 8.62 23.63 -6.30
CA PRO A 237 9.42 23.13 -5.19
C PRO A 237 9.55 24.08 -4.00
N GLY A 238 9.54 25.40 -4.24
CA GLY A 238 9.60 26.41 -3.18
C GLY A 238 8.28 26.67 -2.44
N ALA A 239 7.14 26.25 -3.02
CA ALA A 239 5.82 26.64 -2.51
C ALA A 239 5.54 26.07 -1.10
N TRP A 240 6.05 24.86 -0.81
CA TRP A 240 5.89 24.26 0.50
C TRP A 240 6.68 24.98 1.59
N ASP A 241 7.93 25.34 1.30
CA ASP A 241 8.78 26.08 2.24
C ASP A 241 8.25 27.49 2.50
N ASP A 242 7.70 28.15 1.47
CA ASP A 242 7.00 29.43 1.60
C ASP A 242 5.76 29.30 2.50
N ALA A 243 4.99 28.22 2.33
CA ALA A 243 3.83 27.93 3.17
C ALA A 243 4.21 27.68 4.63
N LEU A 244 5.26 26.90 4.89
CA LEU A 244 5.80 26.66 6.23
C LEU A 244 6.18 27.97 6.93
N ARG A 245 6.86 28.88 6.22
CA ARG A 245 7.20 30.21 6.76
C ARG A 245 5.98 31.09 7.01
N SER A 246 4.96 30.99 6.18
CA SER A 246 3.77 31.85 6.22
C SER A 246 2.72 31.39 7.24
N CYS A 247 2.75 30.11 7.63
CA CYS A 247 1.79 29.49 8.54
C CYS A 247 2.35 29.18 9.94
N SER A 248 3.64 29.42 10.17
CA SER A 248 4.29 29.40 11.49
C SER A 248 3.94 30.66 12.30
#